data_AF-A0A9D3YLB1-F1
#
_entry.id   AF-A0A9D3YLB1-F1
#
_cell.length_a   1.000
_cell.length_b   1.000
_cell.length_c   1.000
_cell.angle_alpha   90.00
_cell.angle_beta   90.00
_cell.angle_gamma   90.00
#
_symmetry.space_group_name_H-M   'P 1'
#
loop_
_entity.id
_entity.type
_entity.pdbx_description
1 polymer ?
#
loop_
_entity_poly.entity_id
_entity_poly.type
_entity_poly.pdbx_seq_one_letter_code
_entity_poly.pdbx_strand_id
1 'polypeptide(L)'
;MVVSYTSVHKKRKDLVKKQKANIDKVITRFVERGQLKGSDNRHKTIEVLGDNLDITIAPTHMTKDTQRKSLHWFLTMVKQRRVTYEDLHIEGPASEQPCVTMIPSYKWLPSEENMKSVLHNFKFHVACVLMKYVDVFKPLIDSYPEYISHPFLEFTKQKSVILNTNLIDESENSTQGMIKNLQDVQDMTVPVVDGNIIQRVVFGGDVLTNERAFSAQQAMQNNSTDRDRLFGMIHRPEGLHRQFNFLLVTLPFSSSTVLVLLFSF
;
A
#
# COMPACT_ATOMS: atom_id res chain seq x y z
N MET A 1 23.61 26.45 -13.84
CA MET A 1 23.97 26.35 -12.42
C MET A 1 24.62 24.99 -12.19
N VAL A 2 25.96 24.92 -12.07
CA VAL A 2 26.68 23.65 -11.88
C VAL A 2 26.69 23.33 -10.38
N VAL A 3 25.88 22.36 -9.96
CA VAL A 3 25.84 21.92 -8.56
C VAL A 3 27.07 21.06 -8.30
N SER A 4 27.92 21.47 -7.35
CA SER A 4 29.15 20.76 -6.99
C SER A 4 28.85 19.32 -6.52
N TYR A 5 29.59 18.34 -7.03
CA TYR A 5 29.46 16.91 -6.66
C TYR A 5 29.51 16.68 -5.14
N THR A 6 30.33 17.45 -4.44
CA THR A 6 30.47 17.40 -2.97
C THR A 6 29.19 17.85 -2.25
N SER A 7 28.50 18.86 -2.79
CA SER A 7 27.23 19.36 -2.25
C SER A 7 26.08 18.37 -2.47
N VAL A 8 26.03 17.69 -3.62
CA VAL A 8 25.07 16.61 -3.90
C VAL A 8 25.31 15.42 -2.98
N HIS A 9 26.56 15.02 -2.80
CA HIS A 9 26.92 13.89 -1.94
C HIS A 9 26.55 14.13 -0.47
N LYS A 10 26.82 15.34 0.04
CA LYS A 10 26.41 15.73 1.41
C LYS A 10 24.89 15.73 1.55
N LYS A 11 24.17 16.38 0.62
CA LYS A 11 22.70 16.40 0.61
C LYS A 11 22.09 15.00 0.56
N ARG A 12 22.68 14.10 -0.22
CA ARG A 12 22.28 12.67 -0.28
C ARG A 12 22.48 11.98 1.07
N LYS A 13 23.64 12.14 1.71
CA LYS A 13 23.90 11.55 3.04
C LYS A 13 22.90 12.07 4.09
N ASP A 14 22.62 13.37 4.08
CA ASP A 14 21.68 13.99 5.02
C ASP A 14 20.25 13.49 4.79
N LEU A 15 19.83 13.34 3.53
CA LEU A 15 18.53 12.76 3.18
C LEU A 15 18.39 11.31 3.64
N VAL A 16 19.41 10.48 3.39
CA VAL A 16 19.42 9.08 3.83
C VAL A 16 19.38 8.99 5.35
N LYS A 17 20.15 9.81 6.06
CA LYS A 17 20.14 9.84 7.53
C LYS A 17 18.77 10.25 8.08
N LYS A 18 18.15 11.28 7.50
CA LYS A 18 16.81 11.73 7.88
C LYS A 18 15.75 10.66 7.61
N GLN A 19 15.86 9.96 6.48
CA GLN A 19 14.95 8.89 6.12
C GLN A 19 15.08 7.70 7.08
N LYS A 20 16.31 7.25 7.38
CA LYS A 20 16.55 6.20 8.38
C LYS A 20 15.97 6.56 9.74
N ALA A 21 16.26 7.75 10.25
CA ALA A 21 15.70 8.21 11.52
C ALA A 21 14.16 8.25 11.54
N ASN A 22 13.53 8.59 10.41
CA ASN A 22 12.08 8.58 10.29
C ASN A 22 11.50 7.15 10.25
N ILE A 23 12.16 6.25 9.53
CA ILE A 23 11.80 4.82 9.45
C ILE A 23 11.87 4.21 10.86
N ASP A 24 13.04 4.35 11.51
CA ASP A 24 13.27 3.84 12.86
C ASP A 24 12.21 4.40 13.82
N LYS A 25 11.98 5.71 13.79
CA LYS A 25 10.96 6.34 14.66
C LYS A 25 9.54 5.79 14.45
N VAL A 26 9.14 5.50 13.22
CA VAL A 26 7.78 5.00 12.93
C VAL A 26 7.67 3.51 13.28
N ILE A 27 8.65 2.72 12.86
CA ILE A 27 8.66 1.27 13.05
C ILE A 27 8.92 0.91 14.50
N THR A 28 9.96 1.45 15.13
CA THR A 28 10.26 1.23 16.56
C THR A 28 9.08 1.62 17.43
N ARG A 29 8.43 2.76 17.16
CA ARG A 29 7.22 3.15 17.89
C ARG A 29 6.07 2.16 17.71
N PHE A 30 5.91 1.58 16.52
CA PHE A 30 4.90 0.55 16.27
C PHE A 30 5.25 -0.75 17.01
N VAL A 31 6.48 -1.22 16.88
CA VAL A 31 6.97 -2.46 17.50
C VAL A 31 6.94 -2.36 19.01
N GLU A 32 7.58 -1.36 19.62
CA GLU A 32 7.63 -1.17 21.07
C GLU A 32 6.23 -1.07 21.69
N ARG A 33 5.30 -0.38 21.02
CA ARG A 33 3.93 -0.25 21.52
C ARG A 33 3.10 -1.52 21.34
N GLY A 34 3.35 -2.29 20.29
CA GLY A 34 2.79 -3.64 20.15
C GLY A 34 3.23 -4.59 21.27
N GLN A 35 4.41 -4.35 21.86
CA GLN A 35 4.93 -5.13 22.99
C GLN A 35 4.35 -4.69 24.35
N LEU A 36 3.87 -3.44 24.47
CA LEU A 36 3.26 -2.92 25.70
C LEU A 36 1.81 -3.39 25.82
N LYS A 37 1.56 -4.43 26.64
CA LYS A 37 0.20 -4.87 26.98
C LYS A 37 -0.55 -3.76 27.75
N GLY A 38 -1.59 -3.19 27.14
CA GLY A 38 -2.71 -2.58 27.88
C GLY A 38 -2.69 -1.07 28.17
N SER A 39 -2.14 -0.21 27.30
CA SER A 39 -2.30 1.26 27.46
C SER A 39 -2.84 1.97 26.22
N ASP A 40 -3.96 2.69 26.40
CA ASP A 40 -4.65 3.64 25.51
C ASP A 40 -4.62 3.33 23.99
N ASN A 41 -5.72 2.75 23.53
CA ASN A 41 -5.84 1.90 22.34
C ASN A 41 -5.86 2.63 20.97
N ARG A 42 -5.51 3.92 20.89
CA ARG A 42 -5.52 4.69 19.62
C ARG A 42 -4.17 4.67 18.92
N HIS A 43 -3.69 3.48 18.57
CA HIS A 43 -2.40 3.33 17.90
C HIS A 43 -2.51 3.22 16.39
N LYS A 44 -1.81 4.12 15.68
CA LYS A 44 -1.70 4.08 14.22
C LYS A 44 -0.84 2.90 13.77
N THR A 45 -1.50 1.84 13.35
CA THR A 45 -0.91 0.63 12.77
C THR A 45 -0.16 0.93 11.46
N ILE A 46 0.73 0.01 11.07
CA ILE A 46 1.48 0.10 9.81
C ILE A 46 1.08 -1.01 8.84
N GLU A 47 1.29 -0.72 7.56
CA GLU A 47 1.22 -1.68 6.46
C GLU A 47 2.54 -1.60 5.69
N VAL A 48 3.01 -2.73 5.18
CA VAL A 48 4.17 -2.80 4.29
C VAL A 48 3.64 -2.98 2.87
N LEU A 49 4.20 -2.25 1.92
CA LEU A 49 3.97 -2.40 0.50
C LEU A 49 5.26 -2.87 -0.14
N GLY A 50 5.17 -3.85 -1.03
CA GLY A 50 6.28 -4.38 -1.80
C GLY A 50 5.98 -4.35 -3.30
N ASP A 51 7.00 -4.04 -4.10
CA ASP A 51 6.93 -4.06 -5.56
C ASP A 51 8.30 -4.40 -6.17
N ASN A 52 8.28 -4.98 -7.36
CA ASN A 52 9.49 -5.33 -8.10
C ASN A 52 10.06 -4.10 -8.83
N LEU A 53 11.38 -3.97 -8.81
CA LEU A 53 12.14 -2.94 -9.50
C LEU A 53 13.19 -3.58 -10.40
N ASP A 54 12.78 -3.85 -11.64
CA ASP A 54 13.66 -4.40 -12.67
C ASP A 54 14.28 -3.29 -13.52
N ILE A 55 15.61 -3.24 -13.57
CA ILE A 55 16.35 -2.26 -14.38
C ILE A 55 17.28 -2.98 -15.33
N THR A 56 17.08 -2.76 -16.63
CA THR A 56 17.99 -3.23 -17.67
C THR A 56 18.91 -2.10 -18.12
N ILE A 57 20.22 -2.30 -17.98
CA ILE A 57 21.25 -1.38 -18.46
C ILE A 57 21.86 -1.98 -19.73
N ALA A 58 21.57 -1.35 -20.86
CA ALA A 58 22.14 -1.73 -22.15
C ALA A 58 23.26 -0.75 -22.54
N PRO A 59 24.49 -1.23 -22.82
CA PRO A 59 25.54 -0.37 -23.36
C PRO A 59 25.25 0.00 -24.82
N THR A 60 25.72 1.16 -25.25
CA THR A 60 25.56 1.66 -26.64
C THR A 60 26.14 0.69 -27.67
N HIS A 61 27.28 0.09 -27.35
CA HIS A 61 27.89 -0.98 -28.14
C HIS A 61 28.14 -2.18 -27.23
N MET A 62 27.55 -3.32 -27.55
CA MET A 62 27.82 -4.57 -26.83
C MET A 62 29.18 -5.11 -27.26
N THR A 63 30.08 -5.30 -26.30
CA THR A 63 31.39 -5.95 -26.51
C THR A 63 31.51 -7.12 -25.55
N LYS A 64 32.49 -8.01 -25.75
CA LYS A 64 32.72 -9.15 -24.84
C LYS A 64 32.82 -8.72 -23.37
N ASP A 65 33.43 -7.57 -23.11
CA ASP A 65 33.64 -7.04 -21.76
C ASP A 65 32.49 -6.15 -21.25
N THR A 66 31.65 -5.64 -22.17
CA THR A 66 30.51 -4.77 -21.86
C THR A 66 29.22 -5.39 -22.38
N GLN A 67 28.61 -6.20 -21.54
CA GLN A 67 27.33 -6.85 -21.79
C GLN A 67 26.19 -6.09 -21.11
N ARG A 68 24.96 -6.41 -21.55
CA ARG A 68 23.73 -5.95 -20.89
C ARG A 68 23.72 -6.44 -19.44
N LYS A 69 23.38 -5.56 -18.51
CA LYS A 69 23.15 -5.90 -17.10
C LYS A 69 21.66 -5.86 -16.81
N SER A 70 21.15 -6.87 -16.14
CA SER A 70 19.80 -6.91 -15.61
C SER A 70 19.88 -6.90 -14.09
N LEU A 71 19.26 -5.91 -13.47
CA LEU A 71 19.19 -5.75 -12.02
C LEU A 71 17.75 -6.05 -11.61
N HIS A 72 17.60 -6.88 -10.59
CA HIS A 72 16.30 -7.37 -10.11
C HIS A 72 16.19 -7.09 -8.62
N TRP A 73 15.51 -6.01 -8.27
CA TRP A 73 15.41 -5.55 -6.89
C TRP A 73 13.99 -5.56 -6.40
N PHE A 74 13.82 -5.69 -5.09
CA PHE A 74 12.51 -5.58 -4.45
C PHE A 74 12.44 -4.34 -3.57
N LEU A 75 11.57 -3.40 -3.93
CA LEU A 75 11.36 -2.19 -3.15
C LEU A 75 10.30 -2.45 -2.09
N THR A 76 10.63 -2.11 -0.84
CA THR A 76 9.67 -2.12 0.27
C THR A 76 9.40 -0.71 0.77
N MET A 77 8.15 -0.46 1.13
CA MET A 77 7.68 0.80 1.70
C MET A 77 6.80 0.53 2.91
N VAL A 78 6.91 1.34 3.95
CA VAL A 78 6.00 1.33 5.09
C VAL A 78 5.02 2.49 4.97
N LYS A 79 3.74 2.18 5.13
CA LYS A 79 2.64 3.13 5.18
C LYS A 79 1.99 3.09 6.56
N GLN A 80 1.83 4.24 7.18
CA GLN A 80 1.07 4.34 8.42
C GLN A 80 -0.43 4.48 8.12
N ARG A 81 -1.27 3.65 8.74
CA ARG A 81 -2.73 3.77 8.64
C ARG A 81 -3.21 5.05 9.30
N ARG A 82 -4.19 5.69 8.67
CA ARG A 82 -4.80 6.93 9.18
C ARG A 82 -6.09 6.69 9.94
N VAL A 83 -6.87 5.71 9.48
CA VAL A 83 -8.09 5.22 10.09
C VAL A 83 -7.81 3.80 10.55
N THR A 84 -8.02 3.54 11.83
CA THR A 84 -7.85 2.23 12.45
C THR A 84 -9.21 1.63 12.79
N TYR A 85 -9.21 0.38 13.28
CA TYR A 85 -10.45 -0.29 13.67
C TYR A 85 -11.15 0.46 14.81
N GLU A 86 -10.38 1.04 15.72
CA GLU A 86 -10.87 1.80 16.87
C GLU A 86 -11.58 3.10 16.46
N ASP A 87 -11.19 3.68 15.32
CA ASP A 87 -11.85 4.88 14.76
C ASP A 87 -13.23 4.54 14.16
N LEU A 88 -13.49 3.27 13.82
CA LEU A 88 -14.75 2.85 13.18
C LEU A 88 -15.93 2.78 14.17
N HIS A 89 -15.70 2.96 15.47
CA HIS A 89 -16.74 2.94 16.52
C HIS A 89 -17.76 1.81 16.36
N ILE A 90 -17.30 0.62 15.96
CA ILE A 90 -18.20 -0.51 15.72
C ILE A 90 -18.84 -0.89 17.06
N GLU A 91 -20.17 -0.78 17.13
CA GLU A 91 -20.94 -1.12 18.31
C GLU A 91 -20.88 -2.63 18.58
N GLY A 92 -20.66 -3.01 19.84
CA GLY A 92 -20.58 -4.39 20.31
C GLY A 92 -19.16 -4.91 20.55
N PRO A 93 -18.94 -5.82 21.51
CA PRO A 93 -17.65 -6.44 21.74
C PRO A 93 -17.22 -7.28 20.52
N ALA A 94 -15.92 -7.30 20.22
CA ALA A 94 -15.38 -8.08 19.09
C ALA A 94 -15.76 -9.58 19.13
N SER A 95 -16.09 -10.11 20.31
CA SER A 95 -16.60 -11.47 20.53
C SER A 95 -18.01 -11.73 19.99
N GLU A 96 -18.80 -10.68 19.73
CA GLU A 96 -20.16 -10.78 19.17
C GLU A 96 -20.19 -10.64 17.64
N GLN A 97 -19.05 -10.35 17.01
CA GLN A 97 -18.98 -10.35 15.55
C GLN A 97 -19.12 -11.78 15.03
N PRO A 98 -20.10 -12.06 14.14
CA PRO A 98 -20.28 -13.38 13.59
C PRO A 98 -19.02 -13.79 12.83
N CYS A 99 -18.59 -15.04 13.03
CA CYS A 99 -17.55 -15.64 12.19
C CYS A 99 -17.90 -15.42 10.71
N VAL A 100 -16.91 -15.11 9.86
CA VAL A 100 -17.12 -14.84 8.41
C VAL A 100 -17.91 -15.96 7.74
N THR A 101 -17.73 -17.21 8.17
CA THR A 101 -18.45 -18.38 7.66
C THR A 101 -19.91 -18.47 8.11
N MET A 102 -20.28 -17.74 9.15
CA MET A 102 -21.64 -17.69 9.72
C MET A 102 -22.45 -16.50 9.19
N ILE A 103 -21.82 -15.55 8.49
CA ILE A 103 -22.50 -14.43 7.86
C ILE A 103 -23.28 -14.97 6.65
N PRO A 104 -24.62 -14.85 6.61
CA PRO A 104 -25.41 -15.34 5.48
C PRO A 104 -24.97 -14.70 4.16
N SER A 105 -24.90 -15.49 3.09
CA SER A 105 -24.39 -15.06 1.77
C SER A 105 -25.06 -13.79 1.24
N TYR A 106 -26.36 -13.59 1.50
CA TYR A 106 -27.09 -12.41 1.04
C TYR A 106 -26.63 -11.10 1.70
N LYS A 107 -26.01 -11.13 2.89
CA LYS A 107 -25.47 -9.92 3.55
C LYS A 107 -24.23 -9.38 2.83
N TRP A 108 -23.56 -10.21 2.03
CA TRP A 108 -22.44 -9.79 1.18
C TRP A 108 -22.90 -9.07 -0.08
N LEU A 109 -24.18 -9.18 -0.43
CA LEU A 109 -24.75 -8.47 -1.57
C LEU A 109 -25.02 -7.01 -1.18
N PRO A 110 -24.76 -6.04 -2.06
CA PRO A 110 -25.13 -4.65 -1.82
C PRO A 110 -26.62 -4.52 -1.50
N SER A 111 -26.94 -3.88 -0.39
CA SER A 111 -28.31 -3.49 -0.07
C SER A 111 -28.80 -2.39 -1.02
N GLU A 112 -30.11 -2.13 -1.03
CA GLU A 112 -30.67 -1.00 -1.78
C GLU A 112 -30.07 0.34 -1.32
N GLU A 113 -29.83 0.48 -0.02
CA GLU A 113 -29.15 1.66 0.55
C GLU A 113 -27.72 1.80 0.03
N ASN A 114 -26.96 0.71 -0.03
CA ASN A 114 -25.61 0.71 -0.61
C ASN A 114 -25.65 1.11 -2.09
N MET A 115 -26.61 0.60 -2.86
CA MET A 115 -26.77 0.97 -4.27
C MET A 115 -27.12 2.46 -4.45
N LYS A 116 -28.00 3.01 -3.61
CA LYS A 116 -28.35 4.44 -3.60
C LYS A 116 -27.14 5.31 -3.25
N SER A 117 -26.36 4.91 -2.25
CA SER A 117 -25.12 5.59 -1.84
C SER A 117 -24.08 5.58 -2.96
N VAL A 118 -23.85 4.44 -3.60
CA VAL A 118 -22.96 4.32 -4.75
C VAL A 118 -23.43 5.20 -5.92
N LEU A 119 -24.73 5.19 -6.23
CA LEU A 119 -25.29 6.05 -7.29
C LEU A 119 -25.13 7.54 -6.97
N HIS A 120 -25.30 7.94 -5.70
CA HIS A 120 -25.05 9.31 -5.25
C HIS A 120 -23.60 9.71 -5.49
N ASN A 121 -22.64 8.86 -5.13
CA ASN A 121 -21.21 9.10 -5.35
C ASN A 121 -20.86 9.19 -6.84
N PHE A 122 -21.45 8.33 -7.68
CA PHE A 122 -21.26 8.41 -9.14
C PHE A 122 -21.79 9.74 -9.70
N LYS A 123 -22.99 10.18 -9.29
CA LYS A 123 -23.55 11.48 -9.71
C LYS A 123 -22.60 12.62 -9.36
N PHE A 124 -22.00 12.60 -8.16
CA PHE A 124 -21.00 13.57 -7.74
C PHE A 124 -19.80 13.59 -8.69
N HIS A 125 -19.19 12.43 -8.96
CA HIS A 125 -18.02 12.36 -9.84
C HIS A 125 -18.32 12.79 -11.28
N VAL A 126 -19.46 12.37 -11.83
CA VAL A 126 -19.90 12.79 -13.17
C VAL A 126 -20.11 14.30 -13.21
N ALA A 127 -20.75 14.89 -12.19
CA ALA A 127 -20.92 16.34 -12.11
C ALA A 127 -19.57 17.08 -12.09
N CYS A 128 -18.59 16.61 -11.30
CA CYS A 128 -17.24 17.18 -11.27
C CYS A 128 -16.55 17.12 -12.64
N VAL A 129 -16.69 16.03 -13.38
CA VAL A 129 -16.16 15.91 -14.75
C VAL A 129 -16.85 16.89 -15.69
N LEU A 130 -18.19 16.97 -15.65
CA LEU A 130 -18.95 17.90 -16.48
C LEU A 130 -18.57 19.36 -16.20
N MET A 131 -18.50 19.77 -14.93
CA MET A 131 -18.12 21.13 -14.55
C MET A 131 -16.67 21.46 -14.89
N LYS A 132 -15.77 20.47 -14.93
CA LYS A 132 -14.37 20.68 -15.31
C LYS A 132 -14.17 20.84 -16.82
N TYR A 133 -14.89 20.06 -17.62
CA TYR A 133 -14.61 19.92 -19.06
C TYR A 133 -15.66 20.53 -20.00
N VAL A 134 -16.88 20.81 -19.53
CA VAL A 134 -17.96 21.39 -20.35
C VAL A 134 -18.20 22.83 -19.95
N ASP A 135 -17.94 23.77 -20.87
CA ASP A 135 -17.94 25.22 -20.59
C ASP A 135 -19.25 25.74 -19.98
N VAL A 136 -20.39 25.22 -20.43
CA VAL A 136 -21.72 25.60 -19.93
C VAL A 136 -21.87 25.32 -18.43
N PHE A 137 -21.18 24.31 -17.90
CA PHE A 137 -21.28 23.90 -16.49
C PHE A 137 -20.15 24.45 -15.60
N LYS A 138 -19.09 25.04 -16.17
CA LYS A 138 -17.98 25.63 -15.39
C LYS A 138 -18.41 26.63 -14.32
N PRO A 139 -19.39 27.54 -14.57
CA PRO A 139 -19.83 28.49 -13.55
C PRO A 139 -20.43 27.85 -12.30
N LEU A 140 -20.85 26.58 -12.36
CA LEU A 140 -21.46 25.88 -11.24
C LEU A 140 -20.44 25.35 -10.24
N ILE A 141 -19.15 25.31 -10.58
CA ILE A 141 -18.10 24.69 -9.76
C ILE A 141 -18.00 25.32 -8.36
N ASP A 142 -18.15 26.65 -8.27
CA ASP A 142 -18.05 27.39 -7.01
C ASP A 142 -19.22 27.10 -6.06
N SER A 143 -20.36 26.67 -6.61
CA SER A 143 -21.57 26.34 -5.85
C SER A 143 -21.67 24.84 -5.51
N TYR A 144 -20.78 24.01 -6.07
CA TYR A 144 -20.83 22.56 -5.91
C TYR A 144 -19.87 22.11 -4.79
N PRO A 145 -20.25 21.11 -3.98
CA PRO A 145 -19.35 20.59 -2.94
C PRO A 145 -18.03 20.07 -3.53
N GLU A 146 -16.91 20.45 -2.91
CA GLU A 146 -15.58 20.04 -3.34
C GLU A 146 -15.31 18.55 -3.09
N TYR A 147 -15.90 17.98 -2.03
CA TYR A 147 -15.72 16.60 -1.62
C TYR A 147 -17.06 15.92 -1.32
N ILE A 148 -17.11 14.61 -1.53
CA ILE A 148 -18.19 13.76 -0.98
C ILE A 148 -18.03 13.74 0.53
N SER A 149 -19.09 14.11 1.26
CA SER A 149 -19.10 14.09 2.72
C SER A 149 -18.88 12.66 3.23
N HIS A 150 -17.92 12.50 4.13
CA HIS A 150 -17.56 11.19 4.68
C HIS A 150 -17.07 11.34 6.13
N PRO A 151 -17.42 10.40 7.05
CA PRO A 151 -17.08 10.52 8.48
C PRO A 151 -15.59 10.69 8.76
N PHE A 152 -14.73 10.11 7.91
CA PHE A 152 -13.28 10.15 8.08
C PHE A 152 -12.59 11.20 7.20
N LEU A 153 -13.32 12.19 6.66
CA LEU A 153 -12.77 13.20 5.75
C LEU A 153 -11.58 13.96 6.37
N GLU A 154 -11.66 14.32 7.64
CA GLU A 154 -10.57 15.02 8.35
C GLU A 154 -9.32 14.15 8.50
N PHE A 155 -9.46 12.83 8.63
CA PHE A 155 -8.33 11.90 8.67
C PHE A 155 -7.73 11.68 7.27
N THR A 156 -8.57 11.61 6.23
CA THR A 156 -8.14 11.41 4.83
C THR A 156 -7.59 12.68 4.19
N LYS A 157 -7.86 13.86 4.74
CA LYS A 157 -7.24 15.14 4.31
C LYS A 157 -5.79 15.31 4.75
N GLN A 158 -5.37 14.65 5.83
CA GLN A 158 -4.00 14.76 6.35
C GLN A 158 -2.95 14.26 5.34
N LYS A 159 -1.68 14.63 5.51
CA LYS A 159 -0.61 14.11 4.65
C LYS A 159 -0.32 12.64 4.98
N SER A 160 -0.28 11.76 3.97
CA SER A 160 0.15 10.36 4.16
C SER A 160 1.60 10.27 4.65
N VAL A 161 1.84 9.34 5.58
CA VAL A 161 3.19 8.92 5.96
C VAL A 161 3.49 7.63 5.21
N ILE A 162 4.31 7.74 4.16
CA ILE A 162 4.83 6.63 3.36
C ILE A 162 6.35 6.78 3.35
N LEU A 163 7.07 5.72 3.71
CA LEU A 163 8.51 5.71 3.86
C LEU A 163 9.09 4.55 3.07
N ASN A 164 10.00 4.81 2.13
CA ASN A 164 10.73 3.73 1.45
C ASN A 164 11.71 3.12 2.45
N THR A 165 11.53 1.84 2.78
CA THR A 165 12.26 1.18 3.85
C THR A 165 13.53 0.53 3.36
N ASN A 166 13.42 -0.34 2.35
CA ASN A 166 14.54 -1.10 1.85
C ASN A 166 14.45 -1.36 0.36
N LEU A 167 15.60 -1.58 -0.27
CA LEU A 167 15.73 -2.07 -1.64
C LEU A 167 16.57 -3.34 -1.58
N ILE A 168 15.90 -4.48 -1.73
CA ILE A 168 16.49 -5.79 -1.50
C ILE A 168 17.02 -6.32 -2.84
N ASP A 169 18.25 -6.81 -2.86
CA ASP A 169 18.89 -7.36 -4.07
C ASP A 169 18.47 -8.81 -4.34
N GLU A 170 17.16 -9.04 -4.35
CA GLU A 170 16.53 -10.34 -4.54
C GLU A 170 15.29 -10.21 -5.41
N SER A 171 15.12 -11.16 -6.33
CA SER A 171 13.97 -11.15 -7.24
C SER A 171 12.78 -11.86 -6.62
N GLU A 172 11.62 -11.18 -6.59
CA GLU A 172 10.34 -11.80 -6.22
C GLU A 172 9.91 -12.91 -7.19
N ASN A 173 10.46 -12.96 -8.42
CA ASN A 173 10.17 -14.01 -9.39
C ASN A 173 10.71 -15.39 -8.97
N SER A 174 11.64 -15.42 -8.00
CA SER A 174 12.20 -16.65 -7.46
C SER A 174 11.63 -16.93 -6.07
N THR A 175 11.30 -18.19 -5.77
CA THR A 175 10.78 -18.56 -4.44
C THR A 175 11.77 -18.19 -3.33
N GLN A 176 13.07 -18.44 -3.52
CA GLN A 176 14.10 -18.10 -2.53
C GLN A 176 14.24 -16.58 -2.34
N GLY A 177 14.22 -15.80 -3.43
CA GLY A 177 14.27 -14.35 -3.34
C GLY A 177 13.04 -13.78 -2.65
N MET A 178 11.86 -14.31 -2.94
CA MET A 178 10.64 -13.90 -2.25
C MET A 178 10.64 -14.27 -0.77
N ILE A 179 11.14 -15.46 -0.40
CA ILE A 179 11.31 -15.85 1.02
C ILE A 179 12.22 -14.85 1.72
N LYS A 180 13.37 -14.48 1.13
CA LYS A 180 14.28 -13.49 1.72
C LYS A 180 13.63 -12.12 1.86
N ASN A 181 12.90 -11.67 0.83
CA ASN A 181 12.14 -10.42 0.88
C ASN A 181 11.15 -10.40 2.05
N LEU A 182 10.44 -11.52 2.25
CA LEU A 182 9.49 -11.69 3.34
C LEU A 182 10.17 -11.77 4.72
N GLN A 183 11.33 -12.44 4.83
CA GLN A 183 12.13 -12.48 6.05
C GLN A 183 12.58 -11.07 6.46
N ASP A 184 13.12 -10.30 5.52
CA ASP A 184 13.55 -8.91 5.74
C ASP A 184 12.38 -8.04 6.22
N VAL A 185 11.20 -8.17 5.61
CA VAL A 185 10.01 -7.43 6.01
C VAL A 185 9.56 -7.82 7.41
N GLN A 186 9.52 -9.12 7.72
CA GLN A 186 9.07 -9.61 9.02
C GLN A 186 10.00 -9.16 10.13
N ASP A 187 11.30 -9.30 9.94
CA ASP A 187 12.32 -8.92 10.92
C ASP A 187 12.30 -7.42 11.21
N MET A 188 11.97 -6.62 10.19
CA MET A 188 11.87 -5.18 10.33
C MET A 188 10.57 -4.73 11.00
N THR A 189 9.42 -5.34 10.69
CA THR A 189 8.11 -4.73 10.98
C THR A 189 7.24 -5.48 11.97
N VAL A 190 7.44 -6.77 12.18
CA VAL A 190 6.53 -7.61 12.98
C VAL A 190 6.94 -7.58 14.45
N PRO A 191 6.06 -7.14 15.37
CA PRO A 191 6.35 -7.14 16.80
C PRO A 191 6.36 -8.56 17.37
N VAL A 192 7.48 -8.90 18.01
CA VAL A 192 7.70 -10.20 18.67
C VAL A 192 8.00 -9.96 20.16
N VAL A 193 7.38 -10.74 21.04
CA VAL A 193 7.67 -10.78 22.49
C VAL A 193 7.91 -12.24 22.87
N ASP A 194 9.03 -12.53 23.52
CA ASP A 194 9.41 -13.88 23.96
C ASP A 194 9.33 -14.94 22.85
N GLY A 195 9.71 -14.56 21.62
CA GLY A 195 9.66 -15.43 20.44
C GLY A 195 8.28 -15.60 19.80
N ASN A 196 7.23 -15.03 20.40
CA ASN A 196 5.86 -15.11 19.90
C ASN A 196 5.47 -13.84 19.13
N ILE A 197 4.81 -14.02 17.99
CA ILE A 197 4.28 -12.93 17.18
C ILE A 197 3.06 -12.34 17.89
N ILE A 198 3.13 -11.05 18.25
CA ILE A 198 2.04 -10.39 19.00
C ILE A 198 1.00 -9.77 18.06
N GLN A 199 1.46 -9.24 16.92
CA GLN A 199 0.58 -8.64 15.93
C GLN A 199 1.10 -8.94 14.53
N ARG A 200 0.22 -9.38 13.64
CA ARG A 200 0.52 -9.57 12.22
C ARG A 200 0.43 -8.24 11.49
N VAL A 201 1.33 -8.03 10.53
CA VAL A 201 1.39 -6.83 9.69
C VAL A 201 0.84 -7.14 8.30
N VAL A 202 0.09 -6.21 7.72
CA VAL A 202 -0.38 -6.36 6.34
C VAL A 202 0.79 -6.13 5.38
N PHE A 203 1.04 -7.09 4.51
CA PHE A 203 1.95 -7.00 3.38
C PHE A 203 1.14 -6.89 2.10
N GLY A 204 1.23 -5.73 1.46
CA GLY A 204 0.57 -5.39 0.22
C GLY A 204 1.53 -5.44 -0.96
N GLY A 205 1.00 -5.79 -2.13
CA GLY A 205 1.68 -5.76 -3.42
C GLY A 205 0.64 -5.89 -4.53
N ASP A 206 1.05 -5.96 -5.78
CA ASP A 206 0.11 -6.30 -6.84
C ASP A 206 -0.40 -7.76 -6.69
N VAL A 207 -1.24 -8.22 -7.62
CA VAL A 207 -1.80 -9.58 -7.54
C VAL A 207 -0.70 -10.64 -7.64
N LEU A 208 0.30 -10.44 -8.49
CA LEU A 208 1.37 -11.41 -8.73
C LEU A 208 2.36 -11.45 -7.56
N THR A 209 2.75 -10.30 -7.02
CA THR A 209 3.56 -10.19 -5.81
C THR A 209 2.87 -10.91 -4.65
N ASN A 210 1.55 -10.75 -4.48
CA ASN A 210 0.83 -11.47 -3.43
C ASN A 210 0.75 -12.98 -3.66
N GLU A 211 0.53 -13.43 -4.89
CA GLU A 211 0.56 -14.85 -5.23
C GLU A 211 1.92 -15.47 -4.88
N ARG A 212 3.01 -14.81 -5.28
CA ARG A 212 4.39 -15.22 -4.99
C ARG A 212 4.67 -15.21 -3.49
N ALA A 213 4.19 -14.19 -2.78
CA ALA A 213 4.32 -14.09 -1.33
C ALA A 213 3.64 -15.27 -0.64
N PHE A 214 2.43 -15.59 -1.08
CA PHE A 214 1.65 -16.71 -0.56
C PHE A 214 2.33 -18.06 -0.83
N SER A 215 2.84 -18.28 -2.05
CA SER A 215 3.62 -19.48 -2.39
C SER A 215 4.90 -19.59 -1.55
N ALA A 216 5.61 -18.48 -1.33
CA ALA A 216 6.79 -18.43 -0.47
C ALA A 216 6.45 -18.77 0.99
N GLN A 217 5.35 -18.24 1.53
CA GLN A 217 4.87 -18.58 2.86
C GLN A 217 4.46 -20.06 2.97
N GLN A 218 3.79 -20.61 1.95
CA GLN A 218 3.46 -22.03 1.88
C GLN A 218 4.71 -22.92 1.91
N ALA A 219 5.75 -22.56 1.18
CA ALA A 219 7.02 -23.30 1.16
C ALA A 219 7.68 -23.35 2.56
N MET A 220 7.39 -22.38 3.43
CA MET A 220 7.94 -22.29 4.77
C MET A 220 7.04 -22.89 5.86
N GLN A 221 5.86 -23.44 5.52
CA GLN A 221 4.86 -23.92 6.50
C GLN A 221 5.35 -25.03 7.43
N ASN A 222 6.28 -25.86 6.97
CA ASN A 222 6.79 -27.00 7.75
C ASN A 222 7.85 -26.60 8.80
N ASN A 223 8.20 -25.31 8.89
CA ASN A 223 9.17 -24.85 9.89
C ASN A 223 8.59 -24.88 11.31
N SER A 224 9.48 -25.02 12.30
CA SER A 224 9.10 -25.21 13.70
C SER A 224 8.52 -23.96 14.36
N THR A 225 9.04 -22.77 14.05
CA THR A 225 8.62 -21.50 14.67
C THR A 225 7.69 -20.68 13.77
N ASP A 226 6.80 -19.89 14.37
CA ASP A 226 5.91 -18.98 13.62
C ASP A 226 6.70 -17.94 12.82
N ARG A 227 7.87 -17.52 13.34
CA ARG A 227 8.79 -16.63 12.63
C ARG A 227 9.33 -17.32 11.38
N ASP A 228 9.85 -18.54 11.50
CA ASP A 228 10.40 -19.27 10.36
C ASP A 228 9.32 -19.65 9.34
N ARG A 229 8.06 -19.80 9.78
CA ARG A 229 6.89 -19.98 8.90
C ARG A 229 6.44 -18.70 8.20
N LEU A 230 7.09 -17.56 8.45
CA LEU A 230 6.69 -16.24 7.95
C LEU A 230 5.25 -15.87 8.34
N PHE A 231 4.78 -16.32 9.51
CA PHE A 231 3.39 -16.20 9.93
C PHE A 231 3.00 -14.76 10.30
N GLY A 232 3.98 -13.89 10.50
CA GLY A 232 3.81 -12.49 10.90
C GLY A 232 3.15 -11.59 9.88
N MET A 233 2.92 -12.06 8.65
CA MET A 233 2.38 -11.25 7.57
C MET A 233 1.01 -11.70 7.11
N ILE A 234 0.17 -10.73 6.73
CA ILE A 234 -1.13 -10.93 6.09
C ILE A 234 -1.03 -10.35 4.68
N HIS A 235 -1.15 -11.21 3.66
CA HIS A 235 -1.07 -10.80 2.26
C HIS A 235 -2.36 -10.11 1.81
N ARG A 236 -2.22 -8.93 1.18
CA ARG A 236 -3.34 -8.15 0.63
C ARG A 236 -3.02 -7.69 -0.80
N PRO A 237 -3.81 -8.08 -1.82
CA PRO A 237 -3.69 -7.49 -3.14
C PRO A 237 -4.04 -6.00 -3.11
N GLU A 238 -3.11 -5.16 -3.56
CA GLU A 238 -3.32 -3.73 -3.73
C GLU A 238 -4.11 -3.48 -5.01
N GLY A 239 -5.21 -2.74 -4.85
CA GLY A 239 -6.14 -2.49 -5.94
C GLY A 239 -5.71 -1.41 -6.93
N LEU A 240 -4.54 -0.78 -6.78
CA LEU A 240 -4.12 0.35 -7.62
C LEU A 240 -4.17 0.01 -9.10
N HIS A 241 -3.54 -1.08 -9.53
CA HIS A 241 -3.59 -1.54 -10.93
C HIS A 241 -5.01 -1.90 -11.39
N ARG A 242 -5.85 -2.43 -10.50
CA ARG A 242 -7.24 -2.79 -10.81
C ARG A 242 -8.13 -1.56 -10.99
N GLN A 243 -7.92 -0.51 -10.19
CA GLN A 243 -8.60 0.78 -10.33
C GLN A 243 -8.24 1.44 -11.67
N PHE A 244 -6.95 1.40 -12.05
CA PHE A 244 -6.52 1.88 -13.37
C PHE A 244 -7.17 1.08 -14.52
N ASN A 245 -7.21 -0.24 -14.44
CA ASN A 245 -7.82 -1.09 -15.46
C ASN A 245 -9.33 -0.85 -15.59
N PHE A 246 -10.05 -0.64 -14.48
CA PHE A 246 -11.49 -0.34 -14.51
C PHE A 246 -11.79 0.99 -15.23
N LEU A 247 -10.95 2.02 -15.02
CA LEU A 247 -11.07 3.31 -15.70
C LEU A 247 -10.72 3.23 -17.20
N LEU A 248 -9.77 2.36 -17.57
CA LEU A 248 -9.45 2.10 -18.99
C LEU A 248 -10.59 1.42 -19.74
N VAL A 249 -11.29 0.48 -19.09
CA VAL A 249 -12.41 -0.28 -19.67
C VAL A 249 -13.71 0.54 -19.76
N THR A 250 -13.81 1.68 -19.05
CA THR A 250 -14.95 2.61 -19.16
C THR A 250 -14.78 3.70 -20.20
N LEU A 251 -13.60 3.79 -20.84
CA LEU A 251 -13.30 4.66 -21.98
C LEU A 251 -13.33 4.03 -23.41
N PRO A 252 -14.02 2.91 -23.75
CA PRO A 252 -14.04 2.42 -25.14
C PRO A 252 -14.98 3.20 -26.06
N PHE A 253 -15.74 4.18 -25.56
CA PHE A 253 -16.69 4.97 -26.36
C PHE A 253 -16.23 6.41 -26.56
N SER A 254 -15.06 6.59 -27.18
CA SER A 254 -14.77 7.82 -27.93
C SER A 254 -13.54 7.56 -28.79
N SER A 255 -13.77 7.46 -30.10
CA SER A 255 -12.71 7.42 -31.10
C SER A 255 -11.66 8.50 -30.84
N SER A 256 -10.40 8.09 -30.86
CA SER A 256 -9.25 8.94 -31.18
C SER A 256 -9.00 10.16 -30.28
N THR A 257 -8.85 10.00 -28.97
CA THR A 257 -7.95 10.86 -28.16
C THR A 257 -7.57 10.12 -26.88
N VAL A 258 -6.28 9.77 -26.72
CA VAL A 258 -5.75 9.25 -25.46
C VAL A 258 -5.75 10.39 -24.44
N LEU A 259 -6.81 10.47 -23.63
CA LEU A 259 -6.85 11.36 -22.48
C LEU A 259 -6.13 10.67 -21.31
N VAL A 260 -4.82 10.92 -21.19
CA VAL A 260 -4.07 10.55 -19.98
C VAL A 260 -4.55 11.44 -18.84
N LEU A 261 -5.53 10.96 -18.07
CA LEU A 261 -5.93 11.57 -16.80
C LEU A 261 -4.85 11.25 -15.75
N LEU A 262 -3.82 12.09 -15.69
CA LEU A 262 -2.94 12.21 -14.54
C LEU A 262 -3.76 12.80 -13.37
N PHE A 263 -4.21 11.94 -12.46
CA PHE A 263 -4.68 12.39 -11.16
C PHE A 263 -3.51 12.46 -10.20
N SER A 264 -3.11 13.69 -9.86
CA SER A 264 -2.36 13.98 -8.66
C SER A 264 -3.31 13.85 -7.46
N PHE A 265 -2.96 12.97 -6.52
CA PHE A 265 -3.49 12.97 -5.16
C PHE A 265 -2.87 14.12 -4.35
#